data_AF-I9WZ20-F1
#
_entry.id   AF-I9WZ20-F1
#
_cell.length_a   1.000
_cell.length_b   1.000
_cell.length_c   1.000
_cell.angle_alpha   90.00
_cell.angle_beta   90.00
_cell.angle_gamma   90.00
#
_symmetry.space_group_name_H-M   'P 1'
#
loop_
_entity.id
_entity.type
_entity.pdbx_description
1 polymer ?
#
loop_
_entity_poly.entity_id
_entity_poly.type
_entity_poly.pdbx_seq_one_letter_code
_entity_poly.pdbx_strand_id
1 'polypeptide(L)'
;MSDVYVIHASEDDIITGEIVALLKKHWDVWWDDTLVGDFVQIVPQQIAKTKCVVAIMSVDSTVKETVIDEMRLARDAGVAILPLMIDDARLPYTYGSLSRVDFRLWDRTEGHPLFQKLLRKISTLVPRRVPSKRPSSVANTSLSLPAVFLSVSSHETQLAPLDAVKALRVFGSPTVLVSAYDLWRDRRPKGIESELEQIRAADGIVLIDSGNYEATRRGDAEWVADRFHEALEGIPHDWSYCFDVMDPSPDPVMAANEVIEAVRRDARATGSNVLPIVHAHRTAAGFVTSQLPTVVRAVTDALKPSIIAVAERELGRGLIERAETVRAIRRTLDQLPSYQPVHCLGTGNPWSIALLAAAGADSFDGLEWCRMAIDHATNRLNHYQHYDFFMYQTEFSDSQVTLAAIDDDRIDYAGKVAFHNLDYYRSFAAKLYEHAHTDRMEAFILKTLGDGATNQITDQLPGIFAE
;
A
#
# COMPACT_ATOMS: atom_id res chain seq x y z
N MET A 1 -1.70 -21.91 -4.33
CA MET A 1 -1.56 -23.05 -3.40
C MET A 1 -2.33 -22.63 -2.16
N SER A 2 -3.38 -23.35 -1.77
CA SER A 2 -4.14 -23.02 -0.56
C SER A 2 -3.45 -23.58 0.69
N ASP A 3 -3.61 -22.89 1.81
CA ASP A 3 -3.21 -23.39 3.12
C ASP A 3 -4.20 -24.45 3.63
N VAL A 4 -5.49 -24.17 3.45
CA VAL A 4 -6.59 -25.02 3.90
C VAL A 4 -7.54 -25.31 2.73
N TYR A 5 -7.88 -26.58 2.56
CA TYR A 5 -8.93 -27.02 1.63
C TYR A 5 -10.14 -27.45 2.46
N VAL A 6 -11.34 -26.98 2.12
CA VAL A 6 -12.57 -27.35 2.82
C VAL A 6 -13.41 -28.30 1.96
N ILE A 7 -13.61 -29.52 2.46
CA ILE A 7 -14.54 -30.49 1.87
C ILE A 7 -15.90 -30.31 2.53
N HIS A 8 -16.96 -30.17 1.74
CA HIS A 8 -18.34 -30.11 2.25
C HIS A 8 -19.31 -30.80 1.29
N ALA A 9 -20.54 -31.00 1.76
CA ALA A 9 -21.65 -31.32 0.89
C ALA A 9 -22.39 -30.03 0.50
N SER A 10 -22.98 -29.99 -0.69
CA SER A 10 -23.79 -28.85 -1.16
C SER A 10 -24.95 -28.48 -0.22
N GLU A 11 -25.45 -29.45 0.54
CA GLU A 11 -26.49 -29.25 1.57
C GLU A 11 -26.00 -28.37 2.74
N ASP A 12 -24.67 -28.31 2.92
CA ASP A 12 -23.99 -27.58 4.01
C ASP A 12 -23.36 -26.25 3.54
N ASP A 13 -23.68 -25.75 2.34
CA ASP A 13 -23.01 -24.59 1.75
C ASP A 13 -23.11 -23.33 2.61
N ILE A 14 -24.26 -23.10 3.24
CA ILE A 14 -24.49 -21.92 4.08
C ILE A 14 -23.53 -21.91 5.28
N ILE A 15 -23.50 -23.01 6.04
CA ILE A 15 -22.64 -23.11 7.23
C ILE A 15 -21.16 -23.21 6.84
N THR A 16 -20.86 -23.86 5.72
CA THR A 16 -19.50 -23.94 5.18
C THR A 16 -18.99 -22.55 4.78
N GLY A 17 -19.81 -21.75 4.12
CA GLY A 17 -19.49 -20.37 3.75
C GLY A 17 -19.20 -19.49 4.97
N GLU A 18 -19.99 -19.63 6.04
CA GLU A 18 -19.75 -18.93 7.31
C GLU A 18 -18.40 -19.32 7.93
N ILE A 19 -18.07 -20.61 7.96
CA ILE A 19 -16.80 -21.13 8.49
C ILE A 19 -15.63 -20.66 7.62
N VAL A 20 -15.75 -20.78 6.29
CA VAL A 20 -14.72 -20.37 5.32
C VAL A 20 -14.45 -18.87 5.43
N ALA A 21 -15.48 -18.04 5.58
CA ALA A 21 -15.32 -16.59 5.75
C ALA A 21 -14.47 -16.25 6.98
N LEU A 22 -14.63 -16.98 8.09
CA LEU A 22 -13.81 -16.80 9.29
C LEU A 22 -12.41 -17.39 9.14
N LEU A 23 -12.25 -18.56 8.49
CA LEU A 23 -10.95 -19.17 8.26
C LEU A 23 -10.07 -18.35 7.31
N LYS A 24 -10.65 -17.66 6.32
CA LYS A 24 -9.95 -16.76 5.38
C LYS A 24 -9.26 -15.58 6.05
N LYS A 25 -9.60 -15.27 7.31
CA LYS A 25 -8.88 -14.27 8.11
C LYS A 25 -7.50 -14.75 8.56
N HIS A 26 -7.27 -16.07 8.59
CA HIS A 26 -6.07 -16.68 9.17
C HIS A 26 -5.25 -17.47 8.15
N TRP A 27 -5.83 -17.90 7.02
CA TRP A 27 -5.19 -18.75 6.02
C TRP A 27 -5.76 -18.51 4.61
N ASP A 28 -5.01 -18.92 3.58
CA ASP A 28 -5.58 -19.04 2.23
C ASP A 28 -6.47 -20.30 2.14
N VAL A 29 -7.79 -20.10 2.08
CA VAL A 29 -8.79 -21.18 2.10
C VAL A 29 -9.40 -21.41 0.73
N TRP A 30 -9.43 -22.66 0.28
CA TRP A 30 -10.10 -23.10 -0.94
C TRP A 30 -11.32 -23.98 -0.64
N TRP A 31 -12.40 -23.76 -1.39
CA TRP A 31 -13.65 -24.55 -1.41
C TRP A 31 -14.33 -24.34 -2.78
N ASP A 32 -15.26 -25.20 -3.17
CA ASP A 32 -15.75 -25.32 -4.55
C ASP A 32 -16.97 -24.44 -4.92
N ASP A 33 -17.44 -23.58 -3.99
CA ASP A 33 -18.59 -22.66 -4.13
C ASP A 33 -18.67 -21.85 -5.44
N THR A 34 -17.53 -21.54 -6.07
CA THR A 34 -17.48 -20.75 -7.31
C THR A 34 -16.87 -21.51 -8.50
N LEU A 35 -16.67 -22.84 -8.36
CA LEU A 35 -16.00 -23.62 -9.39
C LEU A 35 -16.90 -23.84 -10.61
N VAL A 36 -16.43 -23.38 -11.78
CA VAL A 36 -17.02 -23.67 -13.08
C VAL A 36 -16.07 -24.56 -13.87
N GLY A 37 -16.39 -25.84 -14.05
CA GLY A 37 -15.55 -26.78 -14.81
C GLY A 37 -15.66 -28.23 -14.34
N ASP A 38 -14.71 -29.06 -14.80
CA ASP A 38 -14.63 -30.48 -14.43
C ASP A 38 -13.93 -30.67 -13.08
N PHE A 39 -14.73 -30.97 -12.05
CA PHE A 39 -14.28 -31.26 -10.69
C PHE A 39 -13.22 -32.37 -10.65
N VAL A 40 -13.32 -33.38 -11.52
CA VAL A 40 -12.42 -34.55 -11.54
C VAL A 40 -10.99 -34.16 -11.88
N GLN A 41 -10.78 -33.08 -12.64
CA GLN A 41 -9.44 -32.61 -12.99
C GLN A 41 -8.88 -31.63 -11.97
N ILE A 42 -9.73 -30.77 -11.40
CA ILE A 42 -9.29 -29.64 -10.58
C ILE A 42 -9.09 -30.07 -9.12
N VAL A 43 -10.03 -30.83 -8.56
CA VAL A 43 -10.04 -31.19 -7.14
C VAL A 43 -8.78 -31.97 -6.72
N PRO A 44 -8.34 -33.03 -7.44
CA PRO A 44 -7.12 -33.75 -7.06
C PRO A 44 -5.87 -32.85 -7.07
N GLN A 45 -5.78 -31.91 -8.01
CA GLN A 45 -4.65 -30.98 -8.10
C GLN A 45 -4.63 -29.97 -6.96
N GLN A 46 -5.80 -29.51 -6.50
CA GLN A 46 -5.90 -28.57 -5.37
C GLN A 46 -5.62 -29.29 -4.05
N ILE A 47 -6.21 -30.47 -3.83
CA ILE A 47 -5.97 -31.29 -2.63
C ILE A 47 -4.47 -31.62 -2.51
N ALA A 48 -3.82 -32.05 -3.59
CA ALA A 48 -2.38 -32.38 -3.56
C ALA A 48 -1.48 -31.18 -3.24
N LYS A 49 -1.97 -29.95 -3.44
CA LYS A 49 -1.23 -28.71 -3.17
C LYS A 49 -1.56 -28.11 -1.80
N THR A 50 -2.60 -28.56 -1.11
CA THR A 50 -3.00 -27.98 0.17
C THR A 50 -2.16 -28.53 1.33
N LYS A 51 -2.06 -27.76 2.41
CA LYS A 51 -1.31 -28.18 3.61
C LYS A 51 -2.18 -28.90 4.63
N CYS A 52 -3.48 -28.58 4.67
CA CYS A 52 -4.45 -29.17 5.56
C CYS A 52 -5.84 -29.25 4.89
N VAL A 53 -6.61 -30.28 5.23
CA VAL A 53 -8.01 -30.45 4.83
C VAL A 53 -8.90 -30.31 6.07
N VAL A 54 -9.94 -29.48 5.97
CA VAL A 54 -11.05 -29.44 6.94
C VAL A 54 -12.26 -30.08 6.27
N ALA A 55 -12.73 -31.20 6.81
CA ALA A 55 -13.88 -31.91 6.26
C ALA A 55 -15.13 -31.62 7.10
N ILE A 56 -16.12 -30.95 6.51
CA ILE A 56 -17.41 -30.69 7.15
C ILE A 56 -18.23 -31.98 7.16
N MET A 57 -18.52 -32.47 8.36
CA MET A 57 -19.20 -33.75 8.57
C MET A 57 -20.63 -33.52 9.07
N SER A 58 -21.59 -33.84 8.21
CA SER A 58 -23.03 -33.84 8.45
C SER A 58 -23.63 -35.20 8.10
N VAL A 59 -24.90 -35.41 8.47
CA VAL A 59 -25.63 -36.63 8.10
C VAL A 59 -25.64 -36.78 6.58
N ASP A 60 -25.74 -35.67 5.84
CA ASP A 60 -25.72 -35.65 4.37
C ASP A 60 -24.31 -35.87 3.81
N SER A 61 -23.29 -35.21 4.37
CA SER A 61 -21.92 -35.32 3.84
C SER A 61 -21.29 -36.70 4.06
N THR A 62 -21.68 -37.41 5.12
CA THR A 62 -21.14 -38.75 5.43
C THR A 62 -21.59 -39.85 4.46
N VAL A 63 -22.68 -39.64 3.71
CA VAL A 63 -23.19 -40.60 2.71
C VAL A 63 -22.88 -40.19 1.28
N LYS A 64 -22.34 -38.99 1.06
CA LYS A 64 -22.07 -38.43 -0.27
C LYS A 64 -20.76 -38.98 -0.84
N GLU A 65 -20.83 -39.65 -1.99
CA GLU A 65 -19.65 -40.26 -2.63
C GLU A 65 -18.55 -39.24 -2.90
N THR A 66 -18.90 -38.03 -3.34
CA THR A 66 -17.93 -36.97 -3.62
C THR A 66 -17.09 -36.60 -2.40
N VAL A 67 -17.73 -36.41 -1.24
CA VAL A 67 -17.07 -36.10 0.03
C VAL A 67 -16.14 -37.25 0.45
N ILE A 68 -16.62 -38.50 0.35
CA ILE A 68 -15.84 -39.69 0.71
C ILE A 68 -14.60 -39.83 -0.19
N ASP A 69 -14.76 -39.59 -1.49
CA ASP A 69 -13.69 -39.66 -2.48
C ASP A 69 -12.68 -38.53 -2.31
N GLU A 70 -13.11 -37.30 -2.01
CA GLU A 70 -12.19 -36.19 -1.68
C GLU A 70 -11.39 -36.46 -0.41
N MET A 71 -12.03 -36.98 0.64
CA MET A 71 -11.33 -37.41 1.85
C MET A 71 -10.33 -38.54 1.54
N ARG A 72 -10.66 -39.43 0.59
CA ARG A 72 -9.76 -40.50 0.16
C ARG A 72 -8.56 -39.92 -0.57
N LEU A 73 -8.78 -38.99 -1.50
CA LEU A 73 -7.72 -38.28 -2.22
C LEU A 73 -6.77 -37.56 -1.26
N ALA A 74 -7.31 -36.85 -0.26
CA ALA A 74 -6.50 -36.16 0.75
C ALA A 74 -5.62 -37.12 1.55
N ARG A 75 -6.19 -38.25 1.98
CA ARG A 75 -5.46 -39.28 2.71
C ARG A 75 -4.37 -39.92 1.85
N ASP A 76 -4.69 -40.25 0.60
CA ASP A 76 -3.76 -40.89 -0.32
C ASP A 76 -2.62 -39.94 -0.74
N ALA A 77 -2.87 -38.63 -0.76
CA ALA A 77 -1.87 -37.57 -0.92
C ALA A 77 -1.06 -37.26 0.36
N GLY A 78 -1.36 -37.92 1.49
CA GLY A 78 -0.69 -37.69 2.77
C GLY A 78 -1.04 -36.35 3.45
N VAL A 79 -2.12 -35.70 3.02
CA VAL A 79 -2.58 -34.43 3.60
C VAL A 79 -3.36 -34.70 4.89
N ALA A 80 -3.07 -33.93 5.93
CA ALA A 80 -3.76 -34.06 7.21
C ALA A 80 -5.23 -33.62 7.12
N ILE A 81 -6.13 -34.51 7.57
CA ILE A 81 -7.59 -34.29 7.56
C ILE A 81 -8.07 -33.99 8.98
N LEU A 82 -8.80 -32.87 9.13
CA LEU A 82 -9.46 -32.46 10.37
C LEU A 82 -10.98 -32.48 10.17
N PRO A 83 -11.69 -33.50 10.68
CA PRO A 83 -13.13 -33.53 10.60
C PRO A 83 -13.79 -32.52 11.55
N LEU A 84 -14.81 -31.84 11.05
CA LEU A 84 -15.61 -30.84 11.74
C LEU A 84 -17.08 -31.30 11.77
N MET A 85 -17.54 -31.78 12.92
CA MET A 85 -18.88 -32.35 13.06
C MET A 85 -19.90 -31.22 13.27
N ILE A 86 -20.82 -31.01 12.36
CA ILE A 86 -21.84 -29.96 12.48
C ILE A 86 -23.20 -30.47 12.99
N ASP A 87 -23.42 -31.78 12.97
CA ASP A 87 -24.59 -32.46 13.51
C ASP A 87 -24.21 -33.81 14.17
N ASP A 88 -25.18 -34.70 14.36
CA ASP A 88 -25.02 -36.03 14.97
C ASP A 88 -24.45 -37.11 14.03
N ALA A 89 -23.85 -36.70 12.91
CA ALA A 89 -23.18 -37.58 11.96
C ALA A 89 -22.15 -38.51 12.60
N ARG A 90 -21.99 -39.69 11.98
CA ARG A 90 -20.93 -40.63 12.31
C ARG A 90 -19.89 -40.63 11.20
N LEU A 91 -18.64 -40.38 11.57
CA LEU A 91 -17.52 -40.50 10.65
C LEU A 91 -17.49 -41.90 10.00
N PRO A 92 -17.20 -41.99 8.69
CA PRO A 92 -16.94 -43.28 8.06
C PRO A 92 -15.83 -44.01 8.81
N TYR A 93 -15.96 -45.34 8.92
CA TYR A 93 -15.07 -46.18 9.74
C TYR A 93 -13.58 -45.89 9.50
N THR A 94 -13.21 -45.70 8.23
CA THR A 94 -11.83 -45.43 7.78
C THR A 94 -11.23 -44.13 8.30
N TYR A 95 -12.06 -43.21 8.80
CA TYR A 95 -11.66 -41.90 9.34
C TYR A 95 -11.97 -41.76 10.84
N GLY A 96 -12.48 -42.81 11.49
CA GLY A 96 -12.94 -42.75 12.88
C GLY A 96 -11.84 -42.47 13.91
N SER A 97 -10.57 -42.73 13.57
CA SER A 97 -9.40 -42.45 14.41
C SER A 97 -8.91 -40.99 14.33
N LEU A 98 -9.44 -40.19 13.40
CA LEU A 98 -9.00 -38.80 13.24
C LEU A 98 -9.46 -37.94 14.42
N SER A 99 -8.57 -37.03 14.83
CA SER A 99 -8.92 -35.97 15.77
C SER A 99 -9.98 -35.07 15.14
N ARG A 100 -11.11 -34.85 15.82
CA ARG A 100 -12.23 -34.02 15.33
C ARG A 100 -12.52 -32.80 16.20
N VAL A 101 -13.27 -31.85 15.65
CA VAL A 101 -13.88 -30.75 16.38
C VAL A 101 -15.39 -30.84 16.23
N ASP A 102 -16.10 -30.66 17.34
CA ASP A 102 -17.56 -30.72 17.40
C ASP A 102 -18.10 -29.30 17.38
N PHE A 103 -18.89 -28.96 16.36
CA PHE A 103 -19.44 -27.63 16.06
C PHE A 103 -20.95 -27.54 16.29
N ARG A 104 -21.59 -28.57 16.85
CA ARG A 104 -23.05 -28.58 17.11
C ARG A 104 -23.54 -27.41 17.97
N LEU A 105 -22.68 -26.91 18.86
CA LEU A 105 -22.97 -25.79 19.76
C LEU A 105 -22.23 -24.50 19.36
N TRP A 106 -21.73 -24.40 18.13
CA TRP A 106 -21.08 -23.19 17.65
C TRP A 106 -22.11 -22.09 17.37
N ASP A 107 -21.87 -20.90 17.92
CA ASP A 107 -22.77 -19.74 17.84
C ASP A 107 -22.57 -18.87 16.58
N ARG A 108 -21.84 -19.38 15.58
CA ARG A 108 -21.46 -18.67 14.35
C ARG A 108 -20.48 -17.50 14.55
N THR A 109 -19.81 -17.41 15.70
CA THR A 109 -18.81 -16.37 15.96
C THR A 109 -17.37 -16.89 16.02
N GLU A 110 -16.42 -16.03 15.69
CA GLU A 110 -14.99 -16.34 15.80
C GLU A 110 -14.52 -16.46 17.26
N GLY A 111 -15.14 -15.72 18.17
CA GLY A 111 -14.80 -15.72 19.61
C GLY A 111 -15.19 -17.01 20.32
N HIS A 112 -16.02 -17.86 19.71
CA HIS A 112 -16.51 -19.07 20.33
C HIS A 112 -15.38 -20.07 20.66
N PRO A 113 -15.40 -20.74 21.84
CA PRO A 113 -14.36 -21.70 22.23
C PRO A 113 -14.14 -22.84 21.24
N LEU A 114 -15.20 -23.29 20.55
CA LEU A 114 -15.11 -24.35 19.52
C LEU A 114 -14.38 -23.84 18.27
N PHE A 115 -14.65 -22.62 17.84
CA PHE A 115 -13.96 -22.01 16.71
C PHE A 115 -12.48 -21.78 17.06
N GLN A 116 -12.18 -21.27 18.26
CA GLN A 116 -10.80 -21.13 18.74
C GLN A 116 -10.06 -22.49 18.86
N LYS A 117 -10.78 -23.58 19.16
CA LYS A 117 -10.24 -24.95 19.12
C LYS A 117 -9.92 -25.39 17.69
N LEU A 118 -10.78 -25.09 16.72
CA LEU A 118 -10.51 -25.33 15.29
C LEU A 118 -9.25 -24.57 14.85
N LEU A 119 -9.17 -23.27 15.13
CA LEU A 119 -8.00 -22.46 14.78
C LEU A 119 -6.71 -23.00 15.38
N ARG A 120 -6.72 -23.42 16.66
CA ARG A 120 -5.54 -24.03 17.30
C ARG A 120 -5.11 -25.31 16.59
N LYS A 121 -6.03 -26.18 16.22
CA LYS A 121 -5.70 -27.43 15.53
C LYS A 121 -5.13 -27.18 14.14
N ILE A 122 -5.74 -26.30 13.35
CA ILE A 122 -5.19 -25.93 12.04
C ILE A 122 -3.79 -25.33 12.22
N SER A 123 -3.60 -24.46 13.23
CA SER A 123 -2.29 -23.83 13.49
C SER A 123 -1.16 -24.80 13.85
N THR A 124 -1.47 -26.03 14.29
CA THR A 124 -0.45 -27.07 14.50
C THR A 124 0.10 -27.67 13.20
N LEU A 125 -0.64 -27.52 12.10
CA LEU A 125 -0.30 -28.04 10.78
C LEU A 125 0.13 -26.92 9.83
N VAL A 126 -0.55 -25.78 9.90
CA VAL A 126 -0.32 -24.62 9.04
C VAL A 126 -0.20 -23.37 9.91
N PRO A 127 0.97 -22.71 9.97
CA PRO A 127 1.11 -21.46 10.72
C PRO A 127 0.02 -20.48 10.34
N ARG A 128 -0.56 -19.78 11.32
CA ARG A 128 -1.50 -18.68 11.02
C ARG A 128 -0.77 -17.65 10.17
N ARG A 129 -1.47 -17.08 9.20
CA ARG A 129 -1.00 -15.88 8.51
C ARG A 129 -0.85 -14.78 9.56
N VAL A 130 0.37 -14.35 9.77
CA VAL A 130 0.65 -13.11 10.50
C VAL A 130 0.70 -12.03 9.44
N PRO A 131 0.04 -10.88 9.63
CA PRO A 131 0.24 -9.73 8.77
C PRO A 131 1.73 -9.51 8.56
N SER A 132 2.15 -9.40 7.31
CA SER A 132 3.54 -9.12 7.02
C SER A 132 3.92 -7.80 7.68
N LYS A 133 5.02 -7.79 8.44
CA LYS A 133 5.56 -6.54 8.98
C LYS A 133 6.06 -5.66 7.84
N ARG A 134 5.99 -4.34 8.02
CA ARG A 134 6.60 -3.39 7.08
C ARG A 134 8.08 -3.76 6.88
N PRO A 135 8.54 -3.97 5.63
CA PRO A 135 9.94 -4.24 5.37
C PRO A 135 10.76 -2.96 5.53
N SER A 136 12.03 -3.11 5.88
CA SER A 136 12.97 -1.99 6.01
C SER A 136 13.18 -1.24 4.69
N SER A 137 13.05 -1.92 3.55
CA SER A 137 13.19 -1.34 2.23
C SER A 137 12.33 -2.05 1.20
N VAL A 138 12.07 -1.39 0.06
CA VAL A 138 11.45 -2.03 -1.10
C VAL A 138 12.43 -3.04 -1.71
N ALA A 139 11.88 -4.18 -2.16
CA ALA A 139 12.70 -5.26 -2.72
C ALA A 139 13.49 -4.79 -3.95
N ASN A 140 14.78 -5.13 -3.97
CA ASN A 140 15.73 -4.80 -5.05
C ASN A 140 15.96 -3.29 -5.28
N THR A 141 15.69 -2.43 -4.29
CA THR A 141 16.04 -1.00 -4.37
C THR A 141 16.67 -0.48 -3.07
N SER A 142 17.24 0.72 -3.14
CA SER A 142 17.75 1.48 -1.99
C SER A 142 16.64 2.19 -1.21
N LEU A 143 15.35 2.03 -1.57
CA LEU A 143 14.26 2.77 -0.93
C LEU A 143 13.94 2.20 0.46
N SER A 144 14.39 2.89 1.50
CA SER A 144 13.95 2.62 2.87
C SER A 144 12.49 3.03 3.08
N LEU A 145 11.71 2.25 3.84
CA LEU A 145 10.32 2.58 4.16
C LEU A 145 10.17 2.88 5.67
N PRO A 146 9.31 3.82 6.10
CA PRO A 146 8.59 4.74 5.25
C PRO A 146 9.51 5.77 4.57
N ALA A 147 9.17 6.19 3.35
CA ALA A 147 9.94 7.17 2.56
C ALA A 147 9.13 8.42 2.20
N VAL A 148 9.82 9.54 2.00
CA VAL A 148 9.23 10.78 1.48
C VAL A 148 9.97 11.16 0.20
N PHE A 149 9.29 11.14 -0.93
CA PHE A 149 9.77 11.66 -2.20
C PHE A 149 9.61 13.17 -2.22
N LEU A 150 10.69 13.87 -2.58
CA LEU A 150 10.67 15.32 -2.69
C LEU A 150 10.26 15.67 -4.11
N SER A 151 9.00 16.07 -4.26
CA SER A 151 8.39 16.28 -5.57
C SER A 151 8.93 17.54 -6.23
N VAL A 152 9.01 17.52 -7.57
CA VAL A 152 9.47 18.61 -8.41
C VAL A 152 8.42 18.85 -9.49
N SER A 153 7.94 20.08 -9.55
CA SER A 153 6.91 20.52 -10.49
C SER A 153 7.09 22.00 -10.82
N SER A 154 6.67 22.42 -12.01
CA SER A 154 6.58 23.82 -12.43
C SER A 154 5.33 24.54 -11.92
N HIS A 155 4.40 23.82 -11.29
CA HIS A 155 3.13 24.38 -10.82
C HIS A 155 3.21 24.81 -9.37
N GLU A 156 2.86 26.07 -9.06
CA GLU A 156 2.78 26.63 -7.70
C GLU A 156 4.02 26.42 -6.82
N THR A 157 5.22 26.30 -7.40
CA THR A 157 6.50 26.15 -6.70
C THR A 157 7.33 27.43 -6.75
N GLN A 158 8.30 27.55 -5.83
CA GLN A 158 9.22 28.70 -5.76
C GLN A 158 10.54 28.47 -6.52
N LEU A 159 10.76 27.24 -6.99
CA LEU A 159 11.94 26.84 -7.76
C LEU A 159 11.50 26.30 -9.12
N ALA A 160 12.21 26.68 -10.18
CA ALA A 160 12.06 26.03 -11.47
C ALA A 160 12.50 24.57 -11.37
N PRO A 161 11.94 23.63 -12.18
CA PRO A 161 12.23 22.21 -12.06
C PRO A 161 13.73 21.86 -12.09
N LEU A 162 14.52 22.50 -12.97
CA LEU A 162 15.96 22.26 -13.03
C LEU A 162 16.69 22.67 -11.74
N ASP A 163 16.33 23.82 -11.17
CA ASP A 163 16.96 24.33 -9.96
C ASP A 163 16.55 23.50 -8.74
N ALA A 164 15.31 23.01 -8.71
CA ALA A 164 14.84 22.07 -7.70
C ALA A 164 15.61 20.74 -7.76
N VAL A 165 15.75 20.12 -8.95
CA VAL A 165 16.53 18.87 -9.10
C VAL A 165 18.00 19.10 -8.71
N LYS A 166 18.60 20.24 -9.10
CA LYS A 166 19.95 20.61 -8.67
C LYS A 166 20.07 20.75 -7.16
N ALA A 167 19.12 21.41 -6.50
CA ALA A 167 19.11 21.57 -5.05
C ALA A 167 19.04 20.20 -4.36
N LEU A 168 18.16 19.31 -4.84
CA LEU A 168 18.04 17.93 -4.33
C LEU A 168 19.32 17.13 -4.52
N ARG A 169 19.96 17.22 -5.69
CA ARG A 169 21.26 16.56 -5.96
C ARG A 169 22.35 17.09 -5.04
N VAL A 170 22.50 18.42 -4.94
CA VAL A 170 23.53 19.07 -4.11
C VAL A 170 23.33 18.72 -2.63
N PHE A 171 22.09 18.65 -2.17
CA PHE A 171 21.75 18.25 -0.81
C PHE A 171 21.98 16.75 -0.55
N GLY A 172 21.97 15.91 -1.58
CA GLY A 172 22.08 14.45 -1.47
C GLY A 172 20.76 13.79 -1.07
N SER A 173 19.63 14.29 -1.58
CA SER A 173 18.31 13.70 -1.32
C SER A 173 18.22 12.28 -1.89
N PRO A 174 17.78 11.28 -1.10
CA PRO A 174 17.73 9.89 -1.54
C PRO A 174 16.55 9.58 -2.48
N THR A 175 15.56 10.46 -2.55
CA THR A 175 14.28 10.23 -3.23
C THR A 175 13.80 11.50 -3.91
N VAL A 176 13.57 11.44 -5.21
CA VAL A 176 13.07 12.55 -6.01
C VAL A 176 11.90 12.08 -6.85
N LEU A 177 10.82 12.88 -6.88
CA LEU A 177 9.70 12.67 -7.79
C LEU A 177 9.62 13.86 -8.75
N VAL A 178 9.53 13.63 -10.06
CA VAL A 178 9.44 14.70 -11.06
C VAL A 178 8.18 14.52 -11.90
N SER A 179 7.43 15.60 -12.13
CA SER A 179 6.27 15.55 -13.03
C SER A 179 6.69 15.31 -14.48
N ALA A 180 6.17 14.28 -15.15
CA ALA A 180 6.39 14.07 -16.58
C ALA A 180 5.91 15.25 -17.43
N TYR A 181 4.92 16.01 -16.96
CA TYR A 181 4.38 17.17 -17.68
C TYR A 181 5.45 18.23 -17.97
N ASP A 182 6.42 18.36 -17.05
CA ASP A 182 7.53 19.31 -17.15
C ASP A 182 8.72 18.77 -17.96
N LEU A 183 8.69 17.49 -18.34
CA LEU A 183 9.75 16.82 -19.10
C LEU A 183 9.44 16.70 -20.59
N TRP A 184 8.26 17.16 -21.03
CA TRP A 184 7.83 17.05 -22.41
C TRP A 184 8.31 18.21 -23.29
N ARG A 185 9.08 17.87 -24.34
CA ARG A 185 9.52 18.78 -25.43
C ARG A 185 10.06 20.12 -24.93
N ASP A 186 9.43 21.23 -25.30
CA ASP A 186 9.89 22.59 -25.02
C ASP A 186 9.86 22.95 -23.53
N ARG A 187 9.15 22.17 -22.71
CA ARG A 187 9.11 22.35 -21.25
C ARG A 187 10.34 21.76 -20.57
N ARG A 188 10.95 20.74 -21.18
CA ARG A 188 12.08 19.99 -20.65
C ARG A 188 13.28 20.91 -20.42
N PRO A 189 13.69 21.16 -19.17
CA PRO A 189 14.82 22.02 -18.91
C PRO A 189 16.12 21.39 -19.42
N LYS A 190 16.93 22.16 -20.14
CA LYS A 190 18.21 21.69 -20.66
C LYS A 190 19.14 21.23 -19.54
N GLY A 191 19.57 19.97 -19.59
CA GLY A 191 20.53 19.39 -18.65
C GLY A 191 19.89 18.68 -17.45
N ILE A 192 18.55 18.67 -17.33
CA ILE A 192 17.86 17.97 -16.24
C ILE A 192 18.19 16.46 -16.23
N GLU A 193 18.40 15.87 -17.41
CA GLU A 193 18.78 14.47 -17.56
C GLU A 193 20.09 14.16 -16.86
N SER A 194 21.09 15.05 -17.01
CA SER A 194 22.40 14.88 -16.37
C SER A 194 22.32 15.00 -14.85
N GLU A 195 21.43 15.83 -14.32
CA GLU A 195 21.22 15.96 -12.88
C GLU A 195 20.51 14.72 -12.32
N LEU A 196 19.50 14.19 -13.02
CA LEU A 196 18.80 12.95 -12.64
C LEU A 196 19.74 11.73 -12.70
N GLU A 197 20.59 11.62 -13.73
CA GLU A 197 21.62 10.58 -13.84
C GLU A 197 22.58 10.62 -12.63
N GLN A 198 23.00 11.81 -12.21
CA GLN A 198 23.89 11.97 -11.06
C GLN A 198 23.23 11.59 -9.74
N ILE A 199 21.93 11.88 -9.56
CA ILE A 199 21.17 11.44 -8.38
C ILE A 199 21.15 9.91 -8.30
N ARG A 200 20.87 9.25 -9.44
CA ARG A 200 20.86 7.77 -9.51
C ARG A 200 22.24 7.16 -9.29
N ALA A 201 23.28 7.78 -9.83
CA ALA A 201 24.67 7.37 -9.62
C ALA A 201 25.12 7.49 -8.15
N ALA A 202 24.40 8.28 -7.34
CA ALA A 202 24.60 8.41 -5.90
C ALA A 202 23.61 7.54 -5.07
N ASP A 203 23.10 6.46 -5.66
CA ASP A 203 22.13 5.52 -5.08
C ASP A 203 20.76 6.14 -4.72
N GLY A 204 20.48 7.35 -5.22
CA GLY A 204 19.18 7.99 -5.12
C GLY A 204 18.16 7.40 -6.09
N ILE A 205 16.88 7.50 -5.75
CA ILE A 205 15.78 6.97 -6.57
C ILE A 205 15.05 8.12 -7.25
N VAL A 206 14.93 8.01 -8.57
CA VAL A 206 14.19 8.94 -9.41
C VAL A 206 12.88 8.28 -9.86
N LEU A 207 11.77 8.88 -9.42
CA LEU A 207 10.41 8.50 -9.80
C LEU A 207 9.81 9.58 -10.69
N ILE A 208 9.20 9.20 -11.81
CA ILE A 208 8.49 10.13 -12.68
C ILE A 208 6.98 9.98 -12.47
N ASP A 209 6.28 11.08 -12.22
CA ASP A 209 4.82 11.11 -12.07
C ASP A 209 4.09 11.29 -13.41
N SER A 210 2.79 11.00 -13.46
CA SER A 210 1.97 11.01 -14.68
C SER A 210 1.86 12.40 -15.34
N GLY A 211 1.98 13.45 -14.52
CA GLY A 211 1.81 14.85 -14.96
C GLY A 211 0.36 15.29 -15.16
N ASN A 212 -0.62 14.44 -14.85
CA ASN A 212 -2.05 14.77 -15.01
C ASN A 212 -2.52 15.85 -14.03
N TYR A 213 -1.84 16.00 -12.88
CA TYR A 213 -2.13 17.09 -11.95
C TYR A 213 -1.87 18.47 -12.57
N GLU A 214 -0.68 18.68 -13.16
CA GLU A 214 -0.34 19.94 -13.83
C GLU A 214 -1.24 20.18 -15.05
N ALA A 215 -1.47 19.15 -15.85
CA ALA A 215 -2.33 19.24 -17.04
C ALA A 215 -3.74 19.70 -16.67
N THR A 216 -4.35 19.07 -15.65
CA THR A 216 -5.68 19.43 -15.17
C THR A 216 -5.73 20.86 -14.65
N ARG A 217 -4.72 21.28 -13.86
CA ARG A 217 -4.65 22.63 -13.29
C ARG A 217 -4.44 23.72 -14.34
N ARG A 218 -3.76 23.39 -15.43
CA ARG A 218 -3.51 24.31 -16.57
C ARG A 218 -4.57 24.21 -17.66
N GLY A 219 -5.53 23.30 -17.56
CA GLY A 219 -6.56 23.07 -18.58
C GLY A 219 -5.99 22.50 -19.90
N ASP A 220 -4.88 21.76 -19.82
CA ASP A 220 -4.19 21.19 -20.98
C ASP A 220 -4.83 19.83 -21.35
N ALA A 221 -5.91 19.89 -22.12
CA ALA A 221 -6.60 18.70 -22.63
C ALA A 221 -5.78 17.94 -23.69
N GLU A 222 -4.68 18.49 -24.17
CA GLU A 222 -3.81 17.82 -25.12
C GLU A 222 -2.78 16.91 -24.43
N TRP A 223 -2.65 16.97 -23.10
CA TRP A 223 -1.82 16.04 -22.34
C TRP A 223 -2.48 14.66 -22.34
N VAL A 224 -1.89 13.76 -23.12
CA VAL A 224 -2.39 12.40 -23.35
C VAL A 224 -1.24 11.41 -23.21
N ALA A 225 -1.58 10.13 -23.14
CA ALA A 225 -0.62 9.08 -22.84
C ALA A 225 0.56 9.00 -23.84
N ASP A 226 0.34 9.29 -25.13
CA ASP A 226 1.41 9.35 -26.12
C ASP A 226 2.43 10.46 -25.81
N ARG A 227 1.97 11.62 -25.33
CA ARG A 227 2.87 12.72 -24.91
C ARG A 227 3.59 12.40 -23.62
N PHE A 228 2.93 11.70 -22.71
CA PHE A 228 3.57 11.15 -21.52
C PHE A 228 4.70 10.17 -21.90
N HIS A 229 4.50 9.30 -22.90
CA HIS A 229 5.55 8.42 -23.42
C HIS A 229 6.71 9.21 -24.02
N GLU A 230 6.42 10.19 -24.87
CA GLU A 230 7.45 11.09 -25.42
C GLU A 230 8.24 11.83 -24.32
N ALA A 231 7.59 12.19 -23.21
CA ALA A 231 8.24 12.88 -22.10
C ALA A 231 9.27 11.99 -21.38
N LEU A 232 9.02 10.68 -21.33
CA LEU A 232 9.91 9.71 -20.70
C LEU A 232 11.12 9.34 -21.57
N GLU A 233 11.09 9.63 -22.88
CA GLU A 233 12.19 9.29 -23.79
C GLU A 233 13.51 9.96 -23.33
N GLY A 234 14.52 9.12 -23.09
CA GLY A 234 15.85 9.57 -22.67
C GLY A 234 15.91 10.21 -21.27
N ILE A 235 14.87 10.08 -20.44
CA ILE A 235 14.90 10.51 -19.04
C ILE A 235 15.49 9.37 -18.18
N PRO A 236 16.59 9.59 -17.44
CA PRO A 236 17.09 8.61 -16.48
C PRO A 236 16.13 8.54 -15.28
N HIS A 237 15.52 7.38 -15.06
CA HIS A 237 14.62 7.13 -13.94
C HIS A 237 14.62 5.65 -13.54
N ASP A 238 14.23 5.36 -12.31
CA ASP A 238 14.09 3.99 -11.79
C ASP A 238 12.66 3.50 -11.95
N TRP A 239 11.70 4.39 -11.73
CA TRP A 239 10.27 4.14 -11.84
C TRP A 239 9.54 5.29 -12.51
N SER A 240 8.42 4.97 -13.13
CA SER A 240 7.41 5.95 -13.53
C SER A 240 6.05 5.48 -13.06
N TYR A 241 5.17 6.39 -12.66
CA TYR A 241 3.75 6.03 -12.55
C TYR A 241 3.13 5.82 -13.92
N CYS A 242 2.06 5.03 -13.99
CA CYS A 242 1.25 4.97 -15.21
C CYS A 242 0.58 6.32 -15.48
N PHE A 243 0.30 6.60 -16.75
CA PHE A 243 -0.64 7.65 -17.11
C PHE A 243 -2.01 7.27 -16.56
N ASP A 244 -2.44 7.98 -15.53
CA ASP A 244 -3.51 7.56 -14.63
C ASP A 244 -4.91 7.64 -15.26
N VAL A 245 -5.84 6.92 -14.62
CA VAL A 245 -7.28 6.92 -14.95
C VAL A 245 -7.97 7.81 -13.92
N MET A 246 -8.07 9.11 -14.21
CA MET A 246 -8.60 10.14 -13.30
C MET A 246 -10.10 10.02 -12.99
N ASP A 247 -10.86 9.33 -13.86
CA ASP A 247 -12.29 9.08 -13.70
C ASP A 247 -12.57 7.58 -13.83
N PRO A 248 -12.28 6.79 -12.78
CA PRO A 248 -12.41 5.34 -12.84
C PRO A 248 -13.87 4.90 -12.78
N SER A 249 -14.13 3.72 -13.32
CA SER A 249 -15.45 3.08 -13.28
C SER A 249 -16.01 2.97 -11.84
N PRO A 250 -17.33 3.15 -11.65
CA PRO A 250 -17.96 2.89 -10.35
C PRO A 250 -17.97 1.40 -9.97
N ASP A 251 -17.72 0.49 -10.91
CA ASP A 251 -17.54 -0.94 -10.64
C ASP A 251 -16.08 -1.21 -10.24
N PRO A 252 -15.80 -1.67 -9.00
CA PRO A 252 -14.43 -1.91 -8.52
C PRO A 252 -13.63 -2.89 -9.39
N VAL A 253 -14.27 -3.88 -10.02
CA VAL A 253 -13.58 -4.85 -10.88
C VAL A 253 -13.12 -4.17 -12.17
N MET A 254 -13.99 -3.36 -12.76
CA MET A 254 -13.66 -2.60 -13.96
C MET A 254 -12.61 -1.53 -13.67
N ALA A 255 -12.74 -0.80 -12.55
CA ALA A 255 -11.74 0.18 -12.12
C ALA A 255 -10.34 -0.44 -11.94
N ALA A 256 -10.27 -1.64 -11.34
CA ALA A 256 -9.01 -2.37 -11.23
C ALA A 256 -8.44 -2.73 -12.60
N ASN A 257 -9.27 -3.23 -13.52
CA ASN A 257 -8.86 -3.56 -14.88
C ASN A 257 -8.36 -2.34 -15.67
N GLU A 258 -8.99 -1.17 -15.50
CA GLU A 258 -8.55 0.09 -16.11
C GLU A 258 -7.13 0.46 -15.67
N VAL A 259 -6.84 0.39 -14.37
CA VAL A 259 -5.48 0.62 -13.83
C VAL A 259 -4.49 -0.42 -14.35
N ILE A 260 -4.87 -1.70 -14.36
CA ILE A 260 -4.02 -2.80 -14.87
C ILE A 260 -3.65 -2.57 -16.34
N GLU A 261 -4.63 -2.18 -17.17
CA GLU A 261 -4.39 -1.92 -18.58
C GLU A 261 -3.60 -0.63 -18.81
N ALA A 262 -3.77 0.41 -17.97
CA ALA A 262 -2.94 1.60 -18.01
C ALA A 262 -1.46 1.27 -17.76
N VAL A 263 -1.17 0.53 -16.68
CA VAL A 263 0.20 0.08 -16.37
C VAL A 263 0.79 -0.76 -17.50
N ARG A 264 0.02 -1.73 -18.01
CA ARG A 264 0.49 -2.59 -19.12
C ARG A 264 0.71 -1.82 -20.41
N ARG A 265 -0.14 -0.83 -20.71
CA ARG A 265 -0.02 0.05 -21.88
C ARG A 265 1.28 0.85 -21.79
N ASP A 266 1.51 1.51 -20.67
CA ASP A 266 2.72 2.32 -20.45
C ASP A 266 3.98 1.48 -20.46
N ALA A 267 4.01 0.37 -19.71
CA ALA A 267 5.19 -0.50 -19.65
C ALA A 267 5.59 -1.07 -21.01
N ARG A 268 4.60 -1.39 -21.88
CA ARG A 268 4.87 -1.82 -23.26
C ARG A 268 5.44 -0.71 -24.13
N ALA A 269 5.01 0.53 -23.93
CA ALA A 269 5.42 1.66 -24.74
C ALA A 269 6.81 2.18 -24.34
N THR A 270 7.10 2.24 -23.05
CA THR A 270 8.33 2.85 -22.50
C THR A 270 9.44 1.85 -22.22
N GLY A 271 9.08 0.58 -21.98
CA GLY A 271 10.02 -0.43 -21.47
C GLY A 271 10.51 -0.16 -20.03
N SER A 272 9.94 0.85 -19.35
CA SER A 272 10.29 1.20 -17.97
C SER A 272 9.51 0.36 -16.95
N ASN A 273 9.94 0.41 -15.69
CA ASN A 273 9.19 -0.16 -14.59
C ASN A 273 8.06 0.81 -14.18
N VAL A 274 6.83 0.46 -14.55
CA VAL A 274 5.65 1.32 -14.36
C VAL A 274 4.87 0.92 -13.11
N LEU A 275 4.63 1.89 -12.23
CA LEU A 275 3.88 1.72 -10.99
C LEU A 275 2.41 2.16 -11.16
N PRO A 276 1.44 1.45 -10.53
CA PRO A 276 0.03 1.81 -10.61
C PRO A 276 -0.33 3.03 -9.74
N ILE A 277 -1.20 3.89 -10.28
CA ILE A 277 -1.97 4.88 -9.52
C ILE A 277 -3.44 4.41 -9.50
N VAL A 278 -4.02 4.33 -8.30
CA VAL A 278 -5.44 4.03 -8.09
C VAL A 278 -6.16 5.29 -7.64
N HIS A 279 -7.19 5.67 -8.40
CA HIS A 279 -8.14 6.72 -8.04
C HIS A 279 -9.45 6.13 -7.50
N ALA A 280 -10.14 6.91 -6.67
CA ALA A 280 -11.50 6.61 -6.26
C ALA A 280 -12.50 7.24 -7.26
N HIS A 281 -13.51 6.46 -7.66
CA HIS A 281 -14.70 6.97 -8.33
C HIS A 281 -15.32 8.11 -7.53
N ARG A 282 -15.74 9.18 -8.24
CA ARG A 282 -16.27 10.39 -7.65
C ARG A 282 -17.75 10.57 -7.98
N THR A 283 -18.55 10.79 -6.94
CA THR A 283 -19.97 11.14 -7.05
C THR A 283 -20.21 12.60 -6.66
N ALA A 284 -21.45 13.07 -6.78
CA ALA A 284 -21.87 14.36 -6.26
C ALA A 284 -21.62 14.53 -4.75
N ALA A 285 -21.58 13.43 -3.98
CA ALA A 285 -21.32 13.44 -2.54
C ALA A 285 -19.82 13.44 -2.17
N GLY A 286 -18.94 13.23 -3.15
CA GLY A 286 -17.50 13.09 -2.95
C GLY A 286 -16.95 11.76 -3.48
N PHE A 287 -15.72 11.44 -3.09
CA PHE A 287 -15.05 10.19 -3.46
C PHE A 287 -15.66 8.99 -2.73
N VAL A 288 -15.84 7.89 -3.46
CA VAL A 288 -16.33 6.63 -2.89
C VAL A 288 -15.14 5.84 -2.36
N THR A 289 -14.76 6.12 -1.11
CA THR A 289 -13.54 5.53 -0.49
C THR A 289 -13.67 4.03 -0.24
N SER A 290 -14.89 3.52 -0.05
CA SER A 290 -15.18 2.12 0.25
C SER A 290 -14.76 1.13 -0.83
N GLN A 291 -14.56 1.57 -2.07
CA GLN A 291 -14.10 0.71 -3.16
C GLN A 291 -12.57 0.52 -3.18
N LEU A 292 -11.81 1.48 -2.62
CA LEU A 292 -10.35 1.52 -2.75
C LEU A 292 -9.68 0.23 -2.25
N PRO A 293 -10.05 -0.37 -1.11
CA PRO A 293 -9.43 -1.62 -0.67
C PRO A 293 -9.56 -2.75 -1.69
N THR A 294 -10.74 -2.89 -2.32
CA THR A 294 -11.01 -3.91 -3.34
C THR A 294 -10.19 -3.66 -4.60
N VAL A 295 -10.17 -2.41 -5.09
CA VAL A 295 -9.43 -2.03 -6.31
C VAL A 295 -7.92 -2.22 -6.10
N VAL A 296 -7.37 -1.68 -5.01
CA VAL A 296 -5.94 -1.79 -4.68
C VAL A 296 -5.52 -3.26 -4.57
N ARG A 297 -6.32 -4.11 -3.92
CA ARG A 297 -6.03 -5.54 -3.85
C ARG A 297 -6.01 -6.20 -5.23
N ALA A 298 -7.03 -5.96 -6.05
CA ALA A 298 -7.13 -6.58 -7.37
C ALA A 298 -5.95 -6.18 -8.29
N VAL A 299 -5.56 -4.89 -8.26
CA VAL A 299 -4.38 -4.39 -8.97
C VAL A 299 -3.11 -5.05 -8.44
N THR A 300 -2.98 -5.18 -7.12
CA THR A 300 -1.83 -5.82 -6.47
C THR A 300 -1.71 -7.30 -6.85
N ASP A 301 -2.81 -8.06 -6.79
CA ASP A 301 -2.83 -9.49 -7.16
C ASP A 301 -2.42 -9.71 -8.62
N ALA A 302 -2.86 -8.82 -9.51
CA ALA A 302 -2.60 -8.91 -10.95
C ALA A 302 -1.18 -8.48 -11.36
N LEU A 303 -0.65 -7.41 -10.75
CA LEU A 303 0.61 -6.78 -11.19
C LEU A 303 1.80 -7.05 -10.26
N LYS A 304 1.55 -7.29 -8.96
CA LYS A 304 2.57 -7.39 -7.90
C LYS A 304 3.61 -6.24 -7.97
N PRO A 305 3.15 -4.98 -7.98
CA PRO A 305 4.04 -3.84 -8.20
C PRO A 305 4.98 -3.62 -7.01
N SER A 306 6.13 -2.97 -7.22
CA SER A 306 7.03 -2.63 -6.10
C SER A 306 6.36 -1.72 -5.07
N ILE A 307 5.50 -0.81 -5.53
CA ILE A 307 4.68 0.12 -4.73
C ILE A 307 3.36 0.35 -5.48
N ILE A 308 2.24 0.53 -4.76
CA ILE A 308 0.95 0.96 -5.33
C ILE A 308 0.55 2.31 -4.75
N ALA A 309 0.15 3.24 -5.63
CA ALA A 309 -0.19 4.60 -5.22
C ALA A 309 -1.70 4.84 -5.14
N VAL A 310 -2.11 5.68 -4.18
CA VAL A 310 -3.47 6.20 -4.03
C VAL A 310 -3.40 7.70 -3.74
N ALA A 311 -4.25 8.49 -4.38
CA ALA A 311 -4.27 9.93 -4.17
C ALA A 311 -4.79 10.31 -2.77
N GLU A 312 -4.00 11.08 -2.00
CA GLU A 312 -4.34 11.39 -0.60
C GLU A 312 -5.65 12.16 -0.45
N ARG A 313 -5.93 13.06 -1.41
CA ARG A 313 -7.17 13.84 -1.47
C ARG A 313 -8.44 12.98 -1.61
N GLU A 314 -8.29 11.74 -2.05
CA GLU A 314 -9.38 10.82 -2.38
C GLU A 314 -9.65 9.81 -1.27
N LEU A 315 -8.80 9.79 -0.22
CA LEU A 315 -8.92 8.88 0.92
C LEU A 315 -9.97 9.32 1.94
N GLY A 316 -10.49 10.55 1.86
CA GLY A 316 -11.45 11.09 2.82
C GLY A 316 -11.42 12.61 2.91
N ARG A 317 -12.43 13.18 3.58
CA ARG A 317 -12.62 14.63 3.75
C ARG A 317 -11.68 15.23 4.78
N GLY A 318 -11.38 14.48 5.84
CA GLY A 318 -10.47 14.88 6.92
C GLY A 318 -9.41 13.82 7.20
N LEU A 319 -8.36 14.19 7.92
CA LEU A 319 -7.20 13.30 8.11
C LEU A 319 -7.53 12.00 8.87
N ILE A 320 -8.50 12.02 9.78
CA ILE A 320 -9.00 10.82 10.47
C ILE A 320 -9.64 9.83 9.48
N GLU A 321 -10.55 10.32 8.62
CA GLU A 321 -11.20 9.51 7.58
C GLU A 321 -10.17 8.98 6.56
N ARG A 322 -9.16 9.80 6.20
CA ARG A 322 -8.06 9.36 5.35
C ARG A 322 -7.28 8.21 5.98
N ALA A 323 -6.96 8.31 7.27
CA ALA A 323 -6.30 7.24 8.03
C ALA A 323 -7.16 5.97 8.14
N GLU A 324 -8.48 6.09 8.32
CA GLU A 324 -9.41 4.96 8.26
C GLU A 324 -9.35 4.23 6.92
N THR A 325 -9.39 4.98 5.82
CA THR A 325 -9.31 4.40 4.47
C THR A 325 -7.96 3.72 4.23
N VAL A 326 -6.84 4.32 4.65
CA VAL A 326 -5.51 3.67 4.58
C VAL A 326 -5.48 2.39 5.41
N ARG A 327 -6.05 2.38 6.63
CA ARG A 327 -6.14 1.14 7.44
C ARG A 327 -6.99 0.08 6.76
N ALA A 328 -8.08 0.46 6.09
CA ALA A 328 -8.92 -0.48 5.34
C ALA A 328 -8.17 -1.09 4.14
N ILE A 329 -7.38 -0.28 3.43
CA ILE A 329 -6.48 -0.75 2.36
C ILE A 329 -5.43 -1.69 2.94
N ARG A 330 -4.71 -1.28 4.00
CA ARG A 330 -3.67 -2.08 4.67
C ARG A 330 -4.21 -3.44 5.12
N ARG A 331 -5.33 -3.47 5.86
CA ARG A 331 -5.97 -4.73 6.30
C ARG A 331 -6.33 -5.68 5.15
N THR A 332 -6.64 -5.12 3.99
CA THR A 332 -6.94 -5.91 2.79
C THR A 332 -5.66 -6.45 2.15
N LEU A 333 -4.60 -5.65 2.10
CA LEU A 333 -3.29 -6.07 1.61
C LEU A 333 -2.57 -7.04 2.56
N ASP A 334 -2.83 -6.99 3.87
CA ASP A 334 -2.25 -7.92 4.85
C ASP A 334 -2.79 -9.36 4.69
N GLN A 335 -3.86 -9.52 3.90
CA GLN A 335 -4.36 -10.82 3.44
C GLN A 335 -3.56 -11.37 2.26
N LEU A 336 -2.52 -10.68 1.79
CA LEU A 336 -1.64 -11.16 0.72
C LEU A 336 -0.43 -11.91 1.30
N PRO A 337 0.22 -12.79 0.52
CA PRO A 337 1.37 -13.57 1.01
C PRO A 337 2.64 -12.72 1.16
N SER A 338 2.64 -11.50 0.61
CA SER A 338 3.75 -10.56 0.64
C SER A 338 3.26 -9.17 1.02
N TYR A 339 4.10 -8.42 1.71
CA TYR A 339 3.84 -7.02 2.01
C TYR A 339 3.81 -6.21 0.71
N GLN A 340 2.68 -5.55 0.44
CA GLN A 340 2.58 -4.56 -0.64
C GLN A 340 2.74 -3.16 -0.05
N PRO A 341 3.79 -2.40 -0.41
CA PRO A 341 3.92 -1.01 -0.01
C PRO A 341 2.86 -0.11 -0.64
N VAL A 342 2.30 0.80 0.15
CA VAL A 342 1.29 1.80 -0.27
C VAL A 342 1.92 3.18 -0.29
N HIS A 343 1.75 3.90 -1.39
CA HIS A 343 2.15 5.29 -1.56
C HIS A 343 0.93 6.22 -1.49
N CYS A 344 0.99 7.26 -0.68
CA CYS A 344 -0.05 8.29 -0.61
C CYS A 344 0.38 9.53 -1.42
N LEU A 345 -0.17 9.70 -2.62
CA LEU A 345 0.23 10.76 -3.54
C LEU A 345 -0.18 12.15 -3.03
N GLY A 346 0.74 13.11 -3.13
CA GLY A 346 0.53 14.52 -2.78
C GLY A 346 0.46 14.78 -1.26
N THR A 347 1.09 13.93 -0.46
CA THR A 347 1.16 14.03 1.01
C THR A 347 2.51 14.59 1.49
N GLY A 348 2.78 15.89 1.33
CA GLY A 348 4.03 16.46 1.88
C GLY A 348 3.90 17.05 3.28
N ASN A 349 2.69 17.20 3.83
CA ASN A 349 2.51 17.74 5.18
C ASN A 349 3.01 16.75 6.26
N PRO A 350 3.95 17.14 7.14
CA PRO A 350 4.51 16.24 8.16
C PRO A 350 3.46 15.60 9.07
N TRP A 351 2.37 16.31 9.40
CA TRP A 351 1.29 15.77 10.23
C TRP A 351 0.50 14.70 9.50
N SER A 352 0.19 14.93 8.22
CA SER A 352 -0.47 13.94 7.38
C SER A 352 0.40 12.70 7.18
N ILE A 353 1.68 12.90 6.86
CA ILE A 353 2.65 11.81 6.70
C ILE A 353 2.71 10.96 7.97
N ALA A 354 2.86 11.58 9.14
CA ALA A 354 2.98 10.86 10.39
C ALA A 354 1.75 9.98 10.67
N LEU A 355 0.54 10.52 10.55
CA LEU A 355 -0.69 9.77 10.82
C LEU A 355 -0.96 8.69 9.77
N LEU A 356 -0.76 8.99 8.49
CA LEU A 356 -0.98 8.01 7.42
C LEU A 356 0.07 6.89 7.44
N ALA A 357 1.30 7.18 7.89
CA ALA A 357 2.31 6.15 8.12
C ALA A 357 1.93 5.22 9.30
N ALA A 358 1.35 5.77 10.37
CA ALA A 358 0.79 4.97 11.47
C ALA A 358 -0.42 4.14 11.00
N ALA A 359 -1.21 4.67 10.06
CA ALA A 359 -2.34 3.97 9.46
C ALA A 359 -1.93 2.82 8.51
N GLY A 360 -0.67 2.76 8.08
CA GLY A 360 -0.13 1.68 7.25
C GLY A 360 0.29 2.07 5.82
N ALA A 361 0.38 3.38 5.51
CA ALA A 361 1.06 3.85 4.31
C ALA A 361 2.60 3.81 4.48
N ASP A 362 3.32 3.70 3.38
CA ASP A 362 4.76 3.40 3.38
C ASP A 362 5.59 4.42 2.61
N SER A 363 4.98 5.15 1.69
CA SER A 363 5.69 6.25 1.07
C SER A 363 4.74 7.39 0.73
N PHE A 364 5.35 8.57 0.59
CA PHE A 364 4.65 9.82 0.43
C PHE A 364 5.44 10.65 -0.58
N ASP A 365 4.80 11.61 -1.21
CA ASP A 365 5.47 12.64 -1.98
C ASP A 365 4.83 13.99 -1.72
N GLY A 366 5.54 15.08 -1.94
CA GLY A 366 4.96 16.41 -1.79
C GLY A 366 5.87 17.53 -2.23
N LEU A 367 5.24 18.68 -2.50
CA LEU A 367 5.90 19.90 -2.98
C LEU A 367 6.20 20.88 -1.85
N GLU A 368 5.74 20.59 -0.63
CA GLU A 368 5.82 21.43 0.55
C GLU A 368 7.25 21.91 0.85
N TRP A 369 8.26 21.08 0.58
CA TRP A 369 9.68 21.43 0.76
C TRP A 369 10.15 22.61 -0.11
N CYS A 370 9.49 22.88 -1.24
CA CYS A 370 9.82 23.99 -2.15
C CYS A 370 8.66 24.99 -2.32
N ARG A 371 7.57 24.82 -1.55
CA ARG A 371 6.38 25.69 -1.59
C ARG A 371 6.13 26.48 -0.32
N MET A 372 6.60 25.98 0.82
CA MET A 372 6.26 26.50 2.15
C MET A 372 7.54 26.81 2.94
N ALA A 373 7.40 27.45 4.09
CA ALA A 373 8.48 27.54 5.09
C ALA A 373 8.11 26.64 6.27
N ILE A 374 8.99 25.72 6.65
CA ILE A 374 8.72 24.81 7.77
C ILE A 374 9.21 25.37 9.10
N ASP A 375 8.45 25.17 10.16
CA ASP A 375 8.94 25.39 11.51
C ASP A 375 9.42 24.07 12.10
N HIS A 376 10.74 23.95 12.31
CA HIS A 376 11.36 22.73 12.84
C HIS A 376 10.90 22.42 14.27
N ALA A 377 10.49 23.43 15.04
CA ALA A 377 10.07 23.25 16.43
C ALA A 377 8.65 22.67 16.53
N THR A 378 7.75 23.07 15.64
CA THR A 378 6.32 22.69 15.70
C THR A 378 5.86 21.73 14.61
N ASN A 379 6.73 21.40 13.64
CA ASN A 379 6.41 20.58 12.47
C ASN A 379 5.31 21.19 11.60
N ARG A 380 5.13 22.52 11.65
CA ARG A 380 4.08 23.23 10.91
C ARG A 380 4.62 23.85 9.64
N LEU A 381 3.79 23.81 8.61
CA LEU A 381 4.01 24.52 7.37
C LEU A 381 3.43 25.92 7.49
N ASN A 382 4.25 26.90 7.14
CA ASN A 382 3.92 28.31 7.13
C ASN A 382 3.98 28.85 5.71
N HIS A 383 3.36 30.00 5.50
CA HIS A 383 3.51 30.72 4.25
C HIS A 383 5.01 30.93 3.97
N TYR A 384 5.39 30.75 2.71
CA TYR A 384 6.78 30.74 2.28
C TYR A 384 7.59 31.98 2.71
N GLN A 385 6.96 33.17 2.69
CA GLN A 385 7.56 34.44 3.14
C GLN A 385 7.85 34.52 4.65
N HIS A 386 7.38 33.56 5.45
CA HIS A 386 7.64 33.55 6.89
C HIS A 386 9.02 32.98 7.24
N TYR A 387 9.82 32.53 6.26
CA TYR A 387 11.14 31.96 6.50
C TYR A 387 12.09 32.91 7.24
N ASP A 388 11.91 34.24 7.12
CA ASP A 388 12.67 35.24 7.89
C ASP A 388 12.59 34.99 9.40
N PHE A 389 11.47 34.45 9.88
CA PHE A 389 11.25 34.11 11.29
C PHE A 389 11.81 32.74 11.70
N PHE A 390 12.29 31.94 10.74
CA PHE A 390 12.84 30.60 10.95
C PHE A 390 14.30 30.48 10.54
N MET A 391 14.92 31.52 9.96
CA MET A 391 16.32 31.48 9.53
C MET A 391 17.27 31.03 10.65
N TYR A 392 17.03 31.51 11.88
CA TYR A 392 17.82 31.16 13.06
C TYR A 392 17.85 29.65 13.35
N GLN A 393 16.82 28.89 12.96
CA GLN A 393 16.79 27.44 13.12
C GLN A 393 17.82 26.77 12.20
N THR A 394 18.05 27.37 11.03
CA THR A 394 18.98 26.87 10.02
C THR A 394 20.44 27.01 10.46
N GLU A 395 20.76 27.97 11.33
CA GLU A 395 22.09 28.15 11.92
C GLU A 395 22.51 26.96 12.80
N PHE A 396 21.55 26.15 13.25
CA PHE A 396 21.78 24.93 14.04
C PHE A 396 21.69 23.65 13.19
N SER A 397 21.70 23.77 11.86
CA SER A 397 21.62 22.63 10.96
C SER A 397 22.86 21.73 11.05
N ASP A 398 22.67 20.42 11.07
CA ASP A 398 23.76 19.43 10.92
C ASP A 398 24.20 19.27 9.45
N SER A 399 23.50 19.91 8.50
CA SER A 399 23.80 19.86 7.06
C SER A 399 24.83 20.93 6.69
N GLN A 400 26.04 20.50 6.35
CA GLN A 400 27.08 21.42 5.83
C GLN A 400 26.63 22.15 4.56
N VAL A 401 25.83 21.48 3.70
CA VAL A 401 25.27 22.08 2.49
C VAL A 401 24.30 23.20 2.84
N THR A 402 23.43 22.97 3.82
CA THR A 402 22.45 23.96 4.25
C THR A 402 23.14 25.17 4.90
N LEU A 403 24.11 24.93 5.79
CA LEU A 403 24.90 26.00 6.40
C LEU A 403 25.62 26.85 5.34
N ALA A 404 26.26 26.20 4.36
CA ALA A 404 26.94 26.91 3.28
C ALA A 404 25.97 27.73 2.41
N ALA A 405 24.74 27.23 2.17
CA ALA A 405 23.77 27.91 1.32
C ALA A 405 23.19 29.18 1.94
N ILE A 406 23.09 29.27 3.27
CA ILE A 406 22.54 30.44 3.98
C ILE A 406 23.43 31.67 3.77
N ASP A 407 24.75 31.47 3.84
CA ASP A 407 25.76 32.54 3.77
C ASP A 407 26.21 32.84 2.34
N ASP A 408 25.75 32.09 1.35
CA ASP A 408 26.11 32.28 -0.06
C ASP A 408 25.17 33.26 -0.76
N ASP A 409 25.69 34.44 -1.12
CA ASP A 409 24.96 35.49 -1.84
C ASP A 409 24.50 35.07 -3.25
N ARG A 410 25.02 33.96 -3.79
CA ARG A 410 24.59 33.40 -5.08
C ARG A 410 23.31 32.57 -4.95
N ILE A 411 22.95 32.17 -3.73
CA ILE A 411 21.71 31.44 -3.45
C ILE A 411 20.65 32.46 -3.09
N ASP A 412 19.58 32.49 -3.87
CA ASP A 412 18.47 33.40 -3.61
C ASP A 412 17.61 32.94 -2.42
N TYR A 413 16.58 33.72 -2.11
CA TYR A 413 15.64 33.40 -1.04
C TYR A 413 15.04 32.00 -1.18
N ALA A 414 14.73 31.57 -2.40
CA ALA A 414 14.11 30.27 -2.65
C ALA A 414 15.03 29.11 -2.42
N GLY A 415 16.28 29.22 -2.84
CA GLY A 415 17.29 28.24 -2.49
C GLY A 415 17.47 28.13 -0.98
N LYS A 416 17.53 29.26 -0.25
CA LYS A 416 17.71 29.25 1.22
C LYS A 416 16.55 28.57 1.94
N VAL A 417 15.30 28.91 1.58
CA VAL A 417 14.10 28.24 2.11
C VAL A 417 14.12 26.75 1.80
N ALA A 418 14.46 26.38 0.57
CA ALA A 418 14.51 24.99 0.15
C ALA A 418 15.53 24.19 0.97
N PHE A 419 16.77 24.65 1.12
CA PHE A 419 17.77 23.94 1.92
C PHE A 419 17.41 23.85 3.41
N HIS A 420 16.73 24.87 3.95
CA HIS A 420 16.18 24.83 5.30
C HIS A 420 15.11 23.72 5.45
N ASN A 421 14.19 23.62 4.49
CA ASN A 421 13.16 22.59 4.50
C ASN A 421 13.74 21.18 4.24
N LEU A 422 14.70 21.06 3.33
CA LEU A 422 15.37 19.79 3.03
C LEU A 422 16.06 19.21 4.26
N ASP A 423 16.70 20.07 5.06
CA ASP A 423 17.30 19.67 6.33
C ASP A 423 16.26 19.12 7.32
N TYR A 424 15.11 19.80 7.43
CA TYR A 424 13.98 19.29 8.19
C TYR A 424 13.53 17.91 7.70
N TYR A 425 13.24 17.76 6.40
CA TYR A 425 12.71 16.52 5.86
C TYR A 425 13.68 15.35 6.02
N ARG A 426 15.00 15.59 5.93
CA ARG A 426 16.01 14.56 6.23
C ARG A 426 15.89 14.07 7.69
N SER A 427 15.81 15.00 8.65
CA SER A 427 15.64 14.65 10.07
C SER A 427 14.30 13.98 10.36
N PHE A 428 13.23 14.48 9.76
CA PHE A 428 11.87 13.96 9.91
C PHE A 428 11.75 12.54 9.35
N ALA A 429 12.23 12.29 8.13
CA ALA A 429 12.20 10.98 7.50
C ALA A 429 13.01 9.93 8.30
N ALA A 430 14.18 10.31 8.83
CA ALA A 430 14.97 9.42 9.68
C ALA A 430 14.24 9.03 10.99
N LYS A 431 13.58 10.00 11.64
CA LYS A 431 12.77 9.74 12.85
C LYS A 431 11.55 8.88 12.54
N LEU A 432 10.86 9.18 11.43
CA LEU A 432 9.71 8.40 10.96
C LEU A 432 10.11 6.95 10.72
N TYR A 433 11.22 6.72 10.01
CA TYR A 433 11.79 5.41 9.77
C TYR A 433 12.05 4.63 11.08
N GLU A 434 12.76 5.25 12.03
CA GLU A 434 13.09 4.62 13.32
C GLU A 434 11.84 4.22 14.12
N HIS A 435 10.87 5.12 14.24
CA HIS A 435 9.68 4.89 15.06
C HIS A 435 8.73 3.88 14.41
N ALA A 436 8.70 3.84 13.08
CA ALA A 436 7.97 2.84 12.30
C ALA A 436 8.51 1.40 12.44
N HIS A 437 9.76 1.23 12.90
CA HIS A 437 10.42 -0.08 13.07
C HIS A 437 10.63 -0.49 14.53
N THR A 438 10.22 0.36 15.49
CA THR A 438 10.47 0.14 16.92
C THR A 438 9.22 0.24 17.78
N ASP A 439 8.02 0.04 17.21
CA ASP A 439 6.72 0.09 17.90
C ASP A 439 6.50 1.39 18.69
N ARG A 440 7.06 2.51 18.19
CA ARG A 440 7.02 3.82 18.86
C ARG A 440 6.29 4.89 18.05
N MET A 441 5.42 4.48 17.12
CA MET A 441 4.65 5.42 16.30
C MET A 441 3.76 6.36 17.13
N GLU A 442 3.21 5.90 18.27
CA GLU A 442 2.46 6.77 19.17
C GLU A 442 3.32 7.92 19.71
N ALA A 443 4.53 7.63 20.17
CA ALA A 443 5.47 8.65 20.66
C ALA A 443 5.89 9.62 19.55
N PHE A 444 6.03 9.12 18.31
CA PHE A 444 6.31 9.97 17.15
C PHE A 444 5.17 10.93 16.86
N ILE A 445 3.92 10.44 16.89
CA ILE A 445 2.71 11.28 16.72
C ILE A 445 2.61 12.31 17.83
N LEU A 446 2.80 11.90 19.09
CA LEU A 446 2.77 12.79 20.24
C LEU A 446 3.75 13.95 20.07
N LYS A 447 4.99 13.65 19.66
CA LYS A 447 6.02 14.66 19.41
C LYS A 447 5.72 15.56 18.19
N THR A 448 5.02 15.04 17.19
CA THR A 448 4.79 15.75 15.92
C THR A 448 3.53 16.62 15.96
N LEU A 449 2.42 16.09 16.50
CA LEU A 449 1.10 16.73 16.51
C LEU A 449 0.71 17.29 17.89
N GLY A 450 1.35 16.83 18.97
CA GLY A 450 1.04 17.22 20.35
C GLY A 450 -0.10 16.40 21.00
N ASP A 451 -0.25 16.56 22.32
CA ASP A 451 -1.13 15.75 23.17
C ASP A 451 -2.60 15.78 22.73
N GLY A 452 -3.15 16.96 22.45
CA GLY A 452 -4.56 17.11 22.12
C GLY A 452 -4.97 16.34 20.85
N ALA A 453 -4.18 16.46 19.79
CA ALA A 453 -4.40 15.73 18.55
C ALA A 453 -4.18 14.22 18.72
N THR A 454 -3.16 13.83 19.51
CA THR A 454 -2.86 12.42 19.80
C THR A 454 -4.01 11.74 20.53
N ASN A 455 -4.58 12.39 21.55
CA ASN A 455 -5.75 11.87 22.26
C ASN A 455 -6.95 11.69 21.32
N GLN A 456 -7.22 12.68 20.47
CA GLN A 456 -8.30 12.59 19.48
C GLN A 456 -8.08 11.42 18.50
N ILE A 457 -6.84 11.20 18.06
CA ILE A 457 -6.46 10.08 17.18
C ILE A 457 -6.72 8.76 17.89
N THR A 458 -6.27 8.60 19.14
CA THR A 458 -6.47 7.37 19.91
C THR A 458 -7.95 7.05 20.12
N ASP A 459 -8.76 8.08 20.39
CA ASP A 459 -10.21 7.93 20.60
C ASP A 459 -10.96 7.55 19.31
N GLN A 460 -10.63 8.18 18.18
CA GLN A 460 -11.35 7.99 16.92
C GLN A 460 -10.79 6.83 16.08
N LEU A 461 -9.52 6.47 16.26
CA LEU A 461 -8.83 5.42 15.52
C LEU A 461 -8.29 4.34 16.47
N PRO A 462 -9.16 3.59 17.18
CA PRO A 462 -8.72 2.61 18.15
C PRO A 462 -7.80 1.56 17.50
N GLY A 463 -6.70 1.27 18.21
CA GLY A 463 -5.67 0.33 17.76
C GLY A 463 -4.88 0.80 16.53
N ILE A 464 -4.80 2.11 16.26
CA ILE A 464 -3.91 2.62 15.20
C ILE A 464 -2.42 2.45 15.53
N PHE A 465 -2.07 2.36 16.81
CA PHE A 465 -0.70 2.13 17.29
C PHE A 465 -0.43 0.68 17.68
N ALA A 466 -1.39 -0.23 17.50
CA ALA A 466 -1.21 -1.65 17.74
C ALA A 466 -0.77 -2.34 16.44
N GLU A 467 0.34 -3.07 16.47
CA GLU A 467 0.80 -3.91 15.36
C GLU A 467 -0.17 -5.06 15.02
#